data_AF-A0A9N9KC82-F1
#
_entry.id   AF-A0A9N9KC82-F1
#
_cell.length_a   1.000
_cell.length_b   1.000
_cell.length_c   1.000
_cell.angle_alpha   90.00
_cell.angle_beta   90.00
_cell.angle_gamma   90.00
#
_symmetry.space_group_name_H-M   'P 1'
#
loop_
_entity.id
_entity.type
_entity.pdbx_description
1 polymer ?
#
loop_
_entity_poly.entity_id
_entity_poly.type
_entity_poly.pdbx_seq_one_letter_code
_entity_poly.pdbx_strand_id
1 'polypeptide(L)'
;MDYLRDLNPQQKQAVLELHPRQAQPQNILILTFAKKAIKEIKKRIFDQVASVAKKDLHIYNFHSFCFHVLSQHSYLLGFPASKFPVYARHEQEEVVRKIVRQINYNHEQKEINTIISCIEYQEYLQANKALDFNDLLIYTIRLFRQHPSVREEYQRQFTHILLDEFQDINAT
;
A
#
# COMPACT_ATOMS: atom_id res chain seq x y z
N MET A 1 3.10 20.01 -4.53
CA MET A 1 1.76 20.21 -3.95
C MET A 1 1.91 20.14 -2.43
N ASP A 2 1.62 21.25 -1.77
CA ASP A 2 1.92 21.50 -0.35
C ASP A 2 0.79 20.91 0.50
N TYR A 3 0.91 19.62 0.86
CA TYR A 3 -0.12 18.82 1.56
C TYR A 3 -0.61 19.46 2.87
N LEU A 4 0.16 20.39 3.45
CA LEU A 4 -0.23 21.15 4.63
C LEU A 4 -1.37 22.14 4.35
N ARG A 5 -1.63 22.54 3.09
CA ARG A 5 -2.73 23.48 2.79
C ARG A 5 -4.11 22.86 2.99
N ASP A 6 -4.28 21.61 2.56
CA ASP A 6 -5.57 20.92 2.52
C ASP A 6 -5.98 20.29 3.86
N LEU A 7 -5.09 20.33 4.86
CA LEU A 7 -5.41 19.90 6.22
C LEU A 7 -6.33 20.90 6.91
N ASN A 8 -7.35 20.38 7.57
CA ASN A 8 -8.22 21.18 8.42
C ASN A 8 -7.46 21.67 9.67
N PRO A 9 -7.96 22.68 10.40
CA PRO A 9 -7.26 23.25 11.55
C PRO A 9 -6.91 22.24 12.65
N GLN A 10 -7.75 21.22 12.88
CA GLN A 10 -7.47 20.15 13.85
C GLN A 10 -6.33 19.23 13.38
N GLN A 11 -6.26 18.93 12.10
CA GLN A 11 -5.18 18.15 11.48
C GLN A 11 -3.87 18.92 11.46
N LYS A 12 -3.91 20.24 11.20
CA LYS A 12 -2.73 21.12 11.31
C LYS A 12 -2.19 21.19 12.73
N GLN A 13 -3.10 21.33 13.70
CA GLN A 13 -2.75 21.34 15.12
C GLN A 13 -2.15 20.00 15.55
N ALA A 14 -2.73 18.87 15.11
CA ALA A 14 -2.20 17.53 15.39
C ALA A 14 -0.80 17.30 14.81
N VAL A 15 -0.49 17.85 13.63
CA VAL A 15 0.86 17.77 13.01
C VAL A 15 1.88 18.64 13.77
N LEU A 16 1.47 19.80 14.27
CA LEU A 16 2.34 20.73 15.01
C LEU A 16 2.58 20.32 16.47
N GLU A 17 1.69 19.55 17.08
CA GLU A 17 1.80 19.09 18.48
C GLU A 17 2.74 17.90 18.69
N LEU A 18 3.22 17.25 17.63
CA LEU A 18 4.13 16.10 17.69
C LEU A 18 5.51 16.52 18.22
N HIS A 19 5.62 16.59 19.56
CA HIS A 19 6.88 16.72 20.26
C HIS A 19 7.68 15.40 20.10
N PRO A 20 8.83 15.39 19.39
CA PRO A 20 9.56 14.16 19.08
C PRO A 20 10.23 13.47 20.29
N ARG A 21 10.02 13.95 21.53
CA ARG A 21 10.65 13.44 22.75
C ARG A 21 9.86 12.34 23.49
N GLN A 22 8.68 11.94 23.01
CA GLN A 22 7.82 10.95 23.70
C GLN A 22 7.17 9.89 22.78
N ALA A 23 7.55 9.79 21.51
CA ALA A 23 6.95 8.84 20.59
C ALA A 23 7.33 7.38 20.94
N GLN A 24 6.31 6.55 21.21
CA GLN A 24 6.51 5.10 21.42
C GLN A 24 6.70 4.40 20.07
N PRO A 25 7.59 3.39 19.95
CA PRO A 25 7.89 2.70 18.68
C PRO A 25 6.65 2.22 17.91
N GLN A 26 5.66 1.66 18.61
CA GLN A 26 4.40 1.16 18.04
C GLN A 26 3.53 2.25 17.39
N ASN A 27 3.80 3.52 17.71
CA ASN A 27 3.04 4.67 17.21
C ASN A 27 3.76 5.40 16.07
N ILE A 28 4.92 4.89 15.63
CA ILE A 28 5.73 5.46 14.55
C ILE A 28 5.63 4.55 13.32
N LEU A 29 5.17 5.10 12.20
CA LEU A 29 5.16 4.45 10.89
C LEU A 29 6.22 5.08 9.99
N ILE A 30 7.11 4.27 9.43
CA ILE A 30 8.09 4.68 8.42
C ILE A 30 7.73 4.03 7.09
N LEU A 31 7.47 4.85 6.07
CA LEU A 31 7.11 4.46 4.73
C LEU A 31 8.19 4.88 3.73
N THR A 32 8.51 3.99 2.80
CA THR A 32 9.47 4.24 1.70
C THR A 32 8.98 3.63 0.39
N PHE A 33 9.61 3.96 -0.73
CA PHE A 33 9.33 3.31 -2.01
C PHE A 33 10.14 2.02 -2.21
N ALA A 34 11.37 1.95 -1.69
CA ALA A 34 12.30 0.88 -2.01
C ALA A 34 12.46 -0.14 -0.88
N LYS A 35 12.43 -1.45 -1.23
CA LYS A 35 12.80 -2.52 -0.29
C LYS A 35 14.23 -2.36 0.25
N LYS A 36 15.14 -1.78 -0.53
CA LYS A 36 16.53 -1.52 -0.11
C LYS A 36 16.59 -0.46 0.98
N ALA A 37 15.83 0.63 0.85
CA ALA A 37 15.73 1.68 1.86
C ALA A 37 15.22 1.13 3.20
N ILE A 38 14.23 0.23 3.22
CA ILE A 38 13.80 -0.47 4.45
C ILE A 38 14.98 -1.16 5.15
N LYS A 39 15.81 -1.89 4.39
CA LYS A 39 16.97 -2.61 4.95
C LYS A 39 17.99 -1.64 5.52
N GLU A 40 18.24 -0.53 4.84
CA GLU A 40 19.18 0.50 5.29
C GLU A 40 18.68 1.24 6.54
N ILE A 41 17.41 1.65 6.56
CA ILE A 41 16.75 2.27 7.73
C ILE A 41 16.82 1.32 8.92
N LYS A 42 16.44 0.05 8.75
CA LYS A 42 16.54 -0.96 9.82
C LYS A 42 17.96 -1.10 10.33
N LYS A 43 18.96 -1.17 9.44
CA LYS A 43 20.38 -1.25 9.85
C LYS A 43 20.82 -0.04 10.67
N ARG A 44 20.38 1.17 10.33
CA ARG A 44 20.77 2.40 11.03
C ARG A 44 20.14 2.52 12.42
N ILE A 45 18.87 2.14 12.56
CA ILE A 45 18.13 2.33 13.82
C ILE A 45 18.23 1.13 14.76
N PHE A 46 18.51 -0.08 14.27
CA PHE A 46 18.50 -1.29 15.10
C PHE A 46 19.58 -1.26 16.18
N ASP A 47 20.70 -0.59 15.98
CA ASP A 47 21.74 -0.49 17.01
C ASP A 47 21.43 0.60 18.04
N GLN A 48 20.47 1.49 17.74
CA GLN A 48 20.07 2.62 18.60
C GLN A 48 18.79 2.33 19.41
N VAL A 49 18.04 1.28 19.03
CA VAL A 49 16.78 0.89 19.66
C VAL A 49 16.98 -0.40 20.46
N ALA A 50 16.49 -0.41 21.70
CA ALA A 50 16.52 -1.59 22.56
C ALA A 50 15.91 -2.81 21.83
N SER A 51 16.52 -3.99 21.97
CA SER A 51 16.10 -5.21 21.26
C SER A 51 14.60 -5.50 21.39
N VAL A 52 14.05 -5.27 22.59
CA VAL A 52 12.63 -5.48 22.92
C VAL A 52 11.68 -4.57 22.12
N ALA A 53 12.12 -3.38 21.71
CA ALA A 53 11.33 -2.40 20.98
C ALA A 53 11.43 -2.56 19.46
N LYS A 54 12.36 -3.39 18.94
CA LYS A 54 12.55 -3.59 17.49
C LYS A 54 11.33 -4.21 16.80
N LYS A 55 10.61 -5.08 17.51
CA LYS A 55 9.40 -5.76 17.01
C LYS A 55 8.21 -4.79 16.86
N ASP A 56 8.25 -3.68 17.59
CA ASP A 56 7.19 -2.67 17.62
C ASP A 56 7.44 -1.58 16.56
N LEU A 57 8.52 -1.67 15.78
CA LEU A 57 8.81 -0.72 14.71
C LEU A 57 8.03 -1.05 13.44
N HIS A 58 7.23 -0.09 12.97
CA HIS A 58 6.44 -0.21 11.74
C HIS A 58 7.20 0.41 10.57
N ILE A 59 7.93 -0.40 9.81
CA ILE A 59 8.77 0.06 8.69
C ILE A 59 8.44 -0.76 7.45
N TYR A 60 7.85 -0.10 6.47
CA TYR A 60 7.32 -0.74 5.27
C TYR A 60 7.68 0.08 4.03
N ASN A 61 7.63 -0.57 2.87
CA ASN A 61 7.31 0.18 1.66
C ASN A 61 5.79 0.26 1.52
N PHE A 62 5.29 1.14 0.64
CA PHE A 62 3.85 1.31 0.44
C PHE A 62 3.09 0.01 0.19
N HIS A 63 3.57 -0.84 -0.72
CA HIS A 63 2.93 -2.12 -1.03
C HIS A 63 2.87 -3.06 0.17
N SER A 64 3.97 -3.17 0.94
CA SER A 64 4.03 -3.99 2.14
C SER A 64 3.13 -3.46 3.26
N PHE A 65 2.98 -2.14 3.37
CA PHE A 65 2.03 -1.52 4.29
C PHE A 65 0.58 -1.81 3.88
N CYS A 66 0.25 -1.61 2.60
CA CYS A 66 -1.10 -1.87 2.08
C CYS A 66 -1.46 -3.35 2.21
N PHE A 67 -0.52 -4.25 1.91
CA PHE A 67 -0.70 -5.67 2.17
C PHE A 67 -0.91 -5.97 3.65
N HIS A 68 -0.14 -5.35 4.56
CA HIS A 68 -0.33 -5.51 6.00
C HIS A 68 -1.75 -5.12 6.42
N VAL A 69 -2.21 -3.93 6.02
CA VAL A 69 -3.57 -3.44 6.30
C VAL A 69 -4.64 -4.37 5.72
N LEU A 70 -4.53 -4.74 4.45
CA LEU A 70 -5.49 -5.63 3.80
C LEU A 70 -5.47 -7.04 4.39
N SER A 71 -4.31 -7.56 4.82
CA SER A 71 -4.23 -8.88 5.44
C SER A 71 -5.08 -8.96 6.71
N GLN A 72 -5.24 -7.84 7.42
CA GLN A 72 -6.04 -7.74 8.64
C GLN A 72 -7.52 -7.42 8.38
N HIS A 73 -7.85 -6.68 7.31
CA HIS A 73 -9.18 -6.10 7.14
C HIS A 73 -9.86 -6.38 5.78
N SER A 74 -9.22 -7.12 4.86
CA SER A 74 -9.73 -7.35 3.50
C SER A 74 -11.05 -8.13 3.44
N TYR A 75 -11.43 -8.84 4.52
CA TYR A 75 -12.76 -9.45 4.67
C TYR A 75 -13.89 -8.44 4.60
N LEU A 76 -13.65 -7.19 5.01
CA LEU A 76 -14.61 -6.09 4.89
C LEU A 76 -14.86 -5.67 3.42
N LEU A 77 -14.01 -6.14 2.50
CA LEU A 77 -14.12 -5.92 1.05
C LEU A 77 -14.47 -7.20 0.28
N GLY A 78 -14.78 -8.31 0.97
CA GLY A 78 -15.15 -9.58 0.34
C GLY A 78 -13.97 -10.44 -0.11
N PHE A 79 -12.76 -10.19 0.41
CA PHE A 79 -11.59 -11.07 0.28
C PHE A 79 -11.40 -11.94 1.54
N PRO A 80 -10.68 -13.06 1.45
CA PRO A 80 -10.38 -13.86 2.65
C PRO A 80 -9.52 -13.08 3.65
N ALA A 81 -9.90 -13.09 4.94
CA ALA A 81 -9.03 -12.61 6.01
C ALA A 81 -7.74 -13.46 6.02
N SER A 82 -6.57 -12.83 5.89
CA SER A 82 -5.21 -13.42 5.96
C SER A 82 -4.61 -14.15 4.76
N LYS A 83 -5.34 -14.53 3.70
CA LYS A 83 -4.76 -15.29 2.56
C LYS A 83 -5.45 -14.98 1.22
N PHE A 84 -5.04 -13.90 0.56
CA PHE A 84 -5.31 -13.68 -0.86
C PHE A 84 -4.00 -13.69 -1.66
N PRO A 85 -3.97 -14.28 -2.87
CA PRO A 85 -2.78 -14.24 -3.73
C PRO A 85 -2.44 -12.80 -4.13
N VAL A 86 -1.15 -12.46 -4.13
CA VAL A 86 -0.66 -11.20 -4.71
C VAL A 86 0.24 -11.54 -5.89
N TYR A 87 -0.21 -11.23 -7.10
CA TYR A 87 0.47 -11.60 -8.33
C TYR A 87 1.68 -10.68 -8.55
N ALA A 88 2.88 -11.26 -8.53
CA ALA A 88 4.09 -10.57 -8.92
C ALA A 88 4.15 -10.38 -10.44
N ARG A 89 4.99 -9.45 -10.90
CA ARG A 89 5.10 -9.08 -12.33
C ARG A 89 5.16 -10.27 -13.29
N HIS A 90 5.95 -11.30 -12.97
CA HIS A 90 6.06 -12.50 -13.83
C HIS A 90 4.72 -13.26 -13.95
N GLU A 91 3.99 -13.43 -12.84
CA GLU A 91 2.66 -14.08 -12.83
C GLU A 91 1.65 -13.25 -13.63
N GLN A 92 1.70 -11.91 -13.50
CA GLN A 92 0.87 -11.01 -14.30
C GLN A 92 1.15 -11.17 -15.80
N GLU A 93 2.43 -11.18 -16.19
CA GLU A 93 2.85 -11.38 -17.58
C GLU A 93 2.39 -12.74 -18.13
N GLU A 94 2.43 -13.81 -17.32
CA GLU A 94 1.93 -15.12 -17.72
C GLU A 94 0.42 -15.14 -17.96
N VAL A 95 -0.37 -14.49 -17.08
CA VAL A 95 -1.82 -14.37 -17.25
C VAL A 95 -2.15 -13.55 -18.49
N VAL A 96 -1.53 -12.37 -18.66
CA VAL A 96 -1.77 -11.51 -19.81
C VAL A 96 -1.40 -12.22 -21.12
N ARG A 97 -0.30 -12.99 -21.16
CA ARG A 97 0.05 -13.79 -22.34
C ARG A 97 -1.00 -14.85 -22.67
N LYS A 98 -1.64 -15.45 -21.66
CA LYS A 98 -2.75 -16.41 -21.88
C LYS A 98 -3.97 -15.69 -22.47
N ILE A 99 -4.35 -14.54 -21.92
CA ILE A 99 -5.46 -13.71 -22.41
C ILE A 99 -5.22 -13.27 -23.85
N VAL A 100 -4.03 -12.73 -24.15
CA VAL A 100 -3.68 -12.26 -25.51
C VAL A 100 -3.76 -13.36 -26.56
N ARG A 101 -3.48 -14.62 -26.20
CA ARG A 101 -3.63 -15.77 -27.10
C ARG A 101 -5.09 -16.19 -27.33
N GLN A 102 -5.98 -15.85 -26.40
CA GLN A 102 -7.39 -16.21 -26.44
C GLN A 102 -8.23 -15.16 -27.16
N ILE A 103 -7.86 -13.89 -27.03
CA ILE A 103 -8.47 -12.83 -27.83
C ILE A 103 -7.99 -12.94 -29.28
N ASN A 104 -8.86 -12.64 -30.24
CA ASN A 104 -8.50 -12.59 -31.66
C ASN A 104 -7.62 -11.35 -31.95
N TYR A 105 -6.38 -11.38 -31.45
CA TYR A 105 -5.50 -10.22 -31.42
C TYR A 105 -5.18 -9.75 -32.85
N ASN A 106 -5.67 -8.57 -33.19
CA ASN A 106 -5.36 -7.88 -34.44
C ASN A 106 -4.37 -6.72 -34.18
N HIS A 107 -3.19 -6.75 -34.81
CA HIS A 107 -2.19 -5.69 -34.68
C HIS A 107 -2.68 -4.30 -35.11
N GLU A 108 -3.62 -4.22 -36.05
CA GLU A 108 -4.22 -2.94 -36.49
C GLU A 108 -5.11 -2.32 -35.39
N GLN A 109 -5.59 -3.12 -34.45
CA GLN A 109 -6.47 -2.71 -33.35
C GLN A 109 -5.74 -2.80 -31.98
N LYS A 110 -4.44 -2.49 -31.96
CA LYS A 110 -3.58 -2.63 -30.77
C LYS A 110 -4.17 -1.97 -29.51
N GLU A 111 -4.75 -0.77 -29.63
CA GLU A 111 -5.34 -0.05 -28.49
C GLU A 111 -6.55 -0.79 -27.92
N ILE A 112 -7.46 -1.22 -28.79
CA ILE A 112 -8.66 -2.00 -28.41
C ILE A 112 -8.25 -3.31 -27.73
N ASN A 113 -7.29 -4.05 -28.32
CA ASN A 113 -6.82 -5.31 -27.73
C ASN A 113 -6.16 -5.10 -26.37
N THR A 114 -5.48 -3.97 -26.18
CA THR A 114 -4.87 -3.61 -24.89
C THR A 114 -5.95 -3.40 -23.83
N ILE A 115 -6.99 -2.63 -24.15
CA ILE A 115 -8.13 -2.39 -23.25
C ILE A 115 -8.83 -3.70 -22.89
N ILE A 116 -9.14 -4.53 -23.89
CA ILE A 116 -9.77 -5.85 -23.66
C ILE A 116 -8.88 -6.70 -22.76
N SER A 117 -7.57 -6.75 -23.03
CA SER A 117 -6.63 -7.52 -22.20
C SER A 117 -6.59 -7.05 -20.75
N CYS A 118 -6.69 -5.74 -20.50
CA CYS A 118 -6.76 -5.18 -19.15
C CYS A 118 -8.07 -5.55 -18.43
N ILE A 119 -9.21 -5.52 -19.12
CA ILE A 119 -10.51 -5.90 -18.56
C ILE A 119 -10.49 -7.38 -18.18
N GLU A 120 -10.13 -8.25 -19.12
CA GLU A 120 -10.02 -9.70 -18.91
C GLU A 120 -9.05 -10.06 -17.78
N TYR A 121 -7.93 -9.31 -17.67
CA TYR A 121 -6.97 -9.51 -16.59
C TYR A 121 -7.56 -9.14 -15.22
N GLN A 122 -8.29 -8.03 -15.13
CA GLN A 122 -8.93 -7.63 -13.88
C GLN A 122 -10.03 -8.62 -13.48
N GLU A 123 -10.82 -9.11 -14.43
CA GLU A 123 -11.82 -10.15 -14.20
C GLU A 123 -11.17 -11.45 -13.72
N TYR A 124 -10.06 -11.84 -14.33
CA TYR A 124 -9.26 -12.99 -13.90
C TYR A 124 -8.81 -12.85 -12.44
N LEU A 125 -8.25 -11.70 -12.04
CA LEU A 125 -7.86 -11.47 -10.65
C LEU A 125 -9.06 -11.58 -9.69
N GLN A 126 -10.19 -10.96 -10.03
CA GLN A 126 -11.40 -11.00 -9.21
C GLN A 126 -11.95 -12.42 -9.04
N ALA A 127 -12.01 -13.21 -10.12
CA ALA A 127 -12.46 -14.59 -10.09
C ALA A 127 -11.57 -15.45 -9.17
N ASN A 128 -10.28 -15.16 -9.11
CA ASN A 128 -9.31 -15.86 -8.27
C ASN A 128 -9.14 -15.26 -6.87
N LYS A 129 -9.92 -14.23 -6.51
CA LYS A 129 -9.76 -13.45 -5.27
C LYS A 129 -8.31 -13.03 -5.03
N ALA A 130 -7.63 -12.69 -6.11
CA ALA A 130 -6.24 -12.27 -6.14
C ALA A 130 -6.17 -10.75 -6.36
N LEU A 131 -5.05 -10.18 -5.95
CA LEU A 131 -4.70 -8.78 -6.18
C LEU A 131 -3.34 -8.70 -6.88
N ASP A 132 -3.03 -7.59 -7.51
CA ASP A 132 -1.66 -7.22 -7.84
C ASP A 132 -1.15 -6.05 -7.01
N PHE A 133 0.06 -5.54 -7.31
CA PHE A 133 0.65 -4.44 -6.55
C PHE A 133 -0.14 -3.13 -6.68
N ASN A 134 -0.73 -2.82 -7.83
CA ASN A 134 -1.55 -1.62 -7.99
C ASN A 134 -2.84 -1.76 -7.19
N ASP A 135 -3.45 -2.95 -7.22
CA ASP A 135 -4.63 -3.26 -6.46
C ASP A 135 -4.44 -3.06 -4.95
N LEU A 136 -3.26 -3.40 -4.40
CA LEU A 136 -3.00 -3.18 -2.97
C LEU A 136 -3.25 -1.71 -2.57
N LEU A 137 -2.79 -0.75 -3.36
CA LEU A 137 -3.00 0.67 -3.09
C LEU A 137 -4.48 1.03 -3.21
N ILE A 138 -5.12 0.62 -4.31
CA ILE A 138 -6.51 0.95 -4.63
C ILE A 138 -7.46 0.40 -3.56
N TYR A 139 -7.29 -0.87 -3.19
CA TYR A 139 -8.15 -1.53 -2.21
C TYR A 139 -7.88 -1.03 -0.78
N THR A 140 -6.65 -0.65 -0.42
CA THR A 140 -6.40 0.02 0.87
C THR A 140 -7.08 1.38 0.95
N ILE A 141 -7.03 2.20 -0.11
CA ILE A 141 -7.76 3.48 -0.15
C ILE A 141 -9.26 3.23 -0.07
N ARG A 142 -9.77 2.25 -0.82
CA ARG A 142 -11.18 1.86 -0.78
C ARG A 142 -11.60 1.42 0.62
N LEU A 143 -10.79 0.60 1.30
CA LEU A 143 -11.01 0.19 2.69
C LEU A 143 -11.18 1.39 3.61
N PHE A 144 -10.23 2.33 3.60
CA PHE A 144 -10.27 3.50 4.47
C PHE A 144 -11.38 4.50 4.13
N ARG A 145 -11.86 4.51 2.88
CA ARG A 145 -13.03 5.32 2.48
C ARG A 145 -14.35 4.67 2.90
N GLN A 146 -14.49 3.36 2.73
CA GLN A 146 -15.73 2.62 2.98
C GLN A 146 -15.89 2.24 4.45
N HIS A 147 -14.79 2.10 5.20
CA HIS A 147 -14.76 1.69 6.60
C HIS A 147 -13.96 2.70 7.44
N PRO A 148 -14.55 3.87 7.79
CA PRO A 148 -13.88 4.92 8.55
C PRO A 148 -13.33 4.48 9.90
N SER A 149 -13.96 3.50 10.56
CA SER A 149 -13.49 2.94 11.83
C SER A 149 -12.08 2.34 11.71
N VAL A 150 -11.79 1.62 10.61
CA VAL A 150 -10.46 1.06 10.35
C VAL A 150 -9.45 2.18 10.09
N ARG A 151 -9.84 3.21 9.31
CA ARG A 151 -8.99 4.38 9.11
C ARG A 151 -8.65 5.08 10.42
N GLU A 152 -9.63 5.27 11.29
CA GLU A 152 -9.45 5.89 12.60
C GLU A 152 -8.55 5.07 13.52
N GLU A 153 -8.64 3.74 13.48
CA GLU A 153 -7.74 2.84 14.22
C GLU A 153 -6.28 3.11 13.85
N TYR A 154 -5.95 3.12 12.55
CA TYR A 154 -4.60 3.42 12.08
C TYR A 154 -4.16 4.87 12.33
N GLN A 155 -5.08 5.85 12.25
CA GLN A 155 -4.80 7.24 12.60
C GLN A 155 -4.50 7.43 14.10
N ARG A 156 -5.17 6.67 14.97
CA ARG A 156 -4.92 6.70 16.42
C ARG A 156 -3.61 5.98 16.77
N GLN A 157 -3.31 4.88 16.09
CA GLN A 157 -2.05 4.17 16.28
C GLN A 157 -0.86 5.00 15.80
N PHE A 158 -0.85 5.38 14.52
CA PHE A 158 0.28 6.05 13.88
C PHE A 158 0.19 7.56 14.02
N THR A 159 0.54 8.03 15.21
CA THR A 159 0.66 9.46 15.52
C THR A 159 1.82 10.12 14.78
N HIS A 160 2.85 9.36 14.42
CA HIS A 160 4.02 9.87 13.69
C HIS A 160 4.22 9.06 12.40
N ILE A 161 4.21 9.72 11.24
CA ILE A 161 4.45 9.09 9.94
C ILE A 161 5.68 9.74 9.29
N LEU A 162 6.71 8.94 9.01
CA LEU A 162 7.88 9.34 8.25
C LEU A 162 7.75 8.80 6.83
N LEU A 163 7.90 9.68 5.86
CA LEU A 163 7.89 9.35 4.44
C LEU A 163 9.28 9.64 3.87
N ASP A 164 9.95 8.58 3.43
CA ASP A 164 11.20 8.68 2.68
C ASP A 164 10.91 8.88 1.19
N GLU A 165 11.74 9.64 0.50
CA GLU A 165 11.59 9.97 -0.93
C GLU A 165 10.23 10.61 -1.30
N PHE A 166 9.76 11.59 -0.51
CA PHE A 166 8.48 12.29 -0.76
C PHE A 166 8.36 12.87 -2.19
N GLN A 167 9.49 13.24 -2.80
CA GLN A 167 9.59 13.70 -4.18
C GLN A 167 9.10 12.69 -5.23
N ASP A 168 9.12 11.40 -4.94
CA ASP A 168 8.74 10.33 -5.87
C ASP A 168 7.24 9.99 -5.80
N ILE A 169 6.46 10.69 -4.95
CA ILE A 169 5.00 10.58 -4.90
C ILE A 169 4.43 11.33 -6.11
N ASN A 170 4.39 10.66 -7.25
CA ASN A 170 3.66 11.15 -8.42
C ASN A 170 2.18 11.27 -8.09
N ALA A 171 1.66 12.50 -8.15
CA ALA A 171 0.24 12.77 -8.25
C ALA A 171 -0.19 12.38 -9.67
N THR A 172 -0.64 11.13 -9.83
CA THR A 172 -1.33 10.68 -11.05
C THR A 172 -2.82 10.61 -10.79
#